data_AF-W2Q8X5-F1
#
_entry.id   AF-W2Q8X5-F1
#
_cell.length_a   1.000
_cell.length_b   1.000
_cell.length_c   1.000
_cell.angle_alpha   90.00
_cell.angle_beta   90.00
_cell.angle_gamma   90.00
#
_symmetry.space_group_name_H-M   'P 1'
#
loop_
_entity.id
_entity.type
_entity.pdbx_description
1 polymer ?
#
loop_
_entity_poly.entity_id
_entity_poly.type
_entity_poly.pdbx_seq_one_letter_code
_entity_poly.pdbx_strand_id
1 'polypeptide(L)'
;MRADFLKRLMDVRELTSFAQYIDGHWLNGRFSTWQLYWTPTGFASTNNPVETFNAVVKRDYTLRRRLKMGALLQELSNCCRDKSASERVFNLGIVAAQTLVRRVSEMIRAKLIYEGERDLGDIPTAGLIRVISPPAKRIQVSTNKRSEEGIAVSAQMGVNYARMKFEGQPYGGWVIDTAHMWCRCSYWFGFGACVHVLFAQRTLEYPDSAGREILVTRGKHRSGTVGPSYRDDQRGGRPLGVGPALTY
;
A
#
# COMPACT_ATOMS: atom_id res chain seq x y z
N MET A 1 11.08 25.64 8.21
CA MET A 1 10.37 24.39 7.85
C MET A 1 8.86 24.56 7.65
N ARG A 2 8.02 24.86 8.66
CA ARG A 2 6.57 25.16 8.45
C ARG A 2 6.35 26.33 7.48
N ALA A 3 7.12 27.40 7.67
CA ALA A 3 7.12 28.56 6.78
C ALA A 3 7.60 28.21 5.36
N ASP A 4 8.60 27.33 5.21
CA ASP A 4 9.09 26.91 3.89
C ASP A 4 8.09 26.00 3.16
N PHE A 5 7.39 25.13 3.89
CA PHE A 5 6.34 24.29 3.33
C PHE A 5 5.16 25.12 2.82
N LEU A 6 4.68 26.06 3.63
CA LEU A 6 3.65 27.01 3.20
C LEU A 6 4.13 27.87 2.04
N LYS A 7 5.37 28.36 2.09
CA LYS A 7 5.96 29.16 1.00
C LYS A 7 5.95 28.38 -0.31
N ARG A 8 6.41 27.12 -0.31
CA ARG A 8 6.36 26.24 -1.49
C ARG A 8 4.95 25.99 -2.01
N LEU A 9 3.95 25.88 -1.14
CA LEU A 9 2.55 25.77 -1.56
C LEU A 9 2.00 27.08 -2.12
N MET A 10 2.35 28.21 -1.53
CA MET A 10 1.91 29.53 -1.99
C MET A 10 2.59 29.95 -3.30
N ASP A 11 3.80 29.47 -3.57
CA ASP A 11 4.53 29.69 -4.83
C ASP A 11 3.81 29.03 -6.03
N VAL A 12 2.92 28.07 -5.79
CA VAL A 12 2.05 27.46 -6.80
C VAL A 12 0.68 28.13 -6.76
N ARG A 13 0.34 28.88 -7.82
CA ARG A 13 -0.88 29.70 -7.89
C ARG A 13 -2.17 28.90 -7.66
N GLU A 14 -2.21 27.67 -8.13
CA GLU A 14 -3.34 26.75 -8.00
C GLU A 14 -3.54 26.26 -6.56
N LEU A 15 -2.49 26.31 -5.73
CA LEU A 15 -2.49 25.80 -4.35
C LEU A 15 -2.62 26.90 -3.30
N THR A 16 -2.71 28.17 -3.70
CA THR A 16 -2.75 29.30 -2.75
C THR A 16 -3.94 29.22 -1.79
N SER A 17 -5.14 28.90 -2.28
CA SER A 17 -6.34 28.74 -1.43
C SER A 17 -6.21 27.54 -0.48
N PHE A 18 -5.58 26.45 -0.94
CA PHE A 18 -5.29 25.30 -0.12
C PHE A 18 -4.24 25.61 0.95
N ALA A 19 -3.20 26.38 0.63
CA ALA A 19 -2.18 26.83 1.59
C ALA A 19 -2.80 27.68 2.70
N GLN A 20 -3.70 28.60 2.36
CA GLN A 20 -4.45 29.41 3.33
C GLN A 20 -5.33 28.55 4.24
N TYR A 21 -6.01 27.56 3.68
CA TYR A 21 -6.79 26.59 4.46
C TYR A 21 -5.91 25.81 5.44
N ILE A 22 -4.75 25.30 4.98
CA ILE A 22 -3.81 24.57 5.84
C ILE A 22 -3.33 25.45 6.99
N ASP A 23 -2.92 26.68 6.70
CA ASP A 23 -2.46 27.63 7.71
C ASP A 23 -3.53 27.94 8.75
N GLY A 24 -4.73 28.31 8.31
CA GLY A 24 -5.82 28.74 9.19
C GLY A 24 -6.50 27.62 9.98
N HIS A 25 -6.44 26.37 9.53
CA HIS A 25 -7.10 25.25 10.23
C HIS A 25 -6.14 24.31 10.93
N TRP A 26 -5.05 23.95 10.26
CA TRP A 26 -4.14 22.90 10.73
C TRP A 26 -2.90 23.46 11.41
N LEU A 27 -2.43 24.66 11.05
CA LEU A 27 -1.22 25.24 11.67
C LEU A 27 -1.56 26.10 12.88
N ASN A 28 -2.47 27.05 12.67
CA ASN A 28 -2.81 28.07 13.66
C ASN A 28 -4.26 27.94 14.15
N GLY A 29 -5.00 26.97 13.60
CA GLY A 29 -6.42 26.78 13.89
C GLY A 29 -6.72 25.79 15.00
N ARG A 30 -7.99 25.39 15.06
CA ARG A 30 -8.53 24.44 16.06
C ARG A 30 -7.86 23.06 16.02
N PHE A 31 -7.27 22.68 14.89
CA PHE A 31 -6.64 21.39 14.70
C PHE A 31 -5.11 21.43 14.86
N SER A 32 -4.54 22.57 15.29
CA SER A 32 -3.10 22.75 15.50
C SER A 32 -2.47 21.76 16.49
N THR A 33 -3.27 21.25 17.43
CA THR A 33 -2.85 20.27 18.43
C THR A 33 -3.17 18.82 18.04
N TRP A 34 -3.80 18.61 16.90
CA TRP A 34 -4.03 17.25 16.41
C TRP A 34 -2.68 16.58 16.15
N GLN A 35 -2.63 15.29 16.39
CA GLN A 35 -1.44 14.49 16.16
C GLN A 35 -1.65 13.67 14.90
N LEU A 36 -0.68 13.72 13.99
CA LEU A 36 -0.72 12.95 12.75
C LEU A 36 0.01 11.65 13.01
N TYR A 37 -0.74 10.56 12.95
CA TYR A 37 -0.14 9.24 13.09
C TYR A 37 0.71 8.97 11.85
N TRP A 38 1.99 8.66 12.06
CA TRP A 38 2.86 8.25 10.97
C TRP A 38 2.51 6.81 10.61
N THR A 39 1.65 6.67 9.60
CA THR A 39 1.26 5.38 9.05
C THR A 39 2.50 4.71 8.43
N PRO A 40 2.89 3.51 8.88
CA PRO A 40 4.01 2.80 8.29
C PRO A 40 3.79 2.55 6.79
N THR A 41 4.89 2.43 6.06
CA THR A 41 4.90 2.07 4.64
C THR A 41 4.02 0.83 4.39
N GLY A 42 3.21 0.86 3.34
CA GLY A 42 2.31 -0.24 2.97
C GLY A 42 0.97 -0.31 3.68
N PHE A 43 0.71 0.61 4.61
CA PHE A 43 -0.61 0.82 5.19
C PHE A 43 -1.34 1.96 4.47
N ALA A 44 -2.68 1.96 4.54
CA ALA A 44 -3.49 2.95 3.86
C ALA A 44 -3.19 4.36 4.37
N SER A 45 -2.63 5.22 3.52
CA SER A 45 -2.35 6.62 3.79
C SER A 45 -3.55 7.55 3.56
N THR A 46 -4.66 7.01 3.02
CA THR A 46 -5.88 7.76 2.72
C THR A 46 -7.06 7.28 3.55
N ASN A 47 -8.16 8.04 3.50
CA ASN A 47 -9.47 7.72 4.06
C ASN A 47 -10.12 6.43 3.50
N ASN A 48 -9.42 5.66 2.66
CA ASN A 48 -9.90 4.43 2.04
C ASN A 48 -10.55 3.43 3.02
N PRO A 49 -10.06 3.23 4.26
CA PRO A 49 -10.75 2.40 5.25
C PRO A 49 -12.11 2.96 5.66
N VAL A 50 -12.21 4.28 5.86
CA VAL A 50 -13.46 4.98 6.21
C VAL A 50 -14.44 4.94 5.04
N GLU A 51 -13.97 5.17 3.81
CA GLU A 51 -14.80 5.08 2.61
C GLU A 51 -15.30 3.66 2.37
N THR A 52 -14.44 2.65 2.56
CA THR A 52 -14.82 1.24 2.46
C THR A 52 -15.85 0.87 3.53
N PHE A 53 -15.66 1.34 4.76
CA PHE A 53 -16.63 1.14 5.84
C PHE A 53 -17.97 1.82 5.52
N ASN A 54 -17.95 3.05 5.05
CA ASN A 54 -19.14 3.77 4.61
C ASN A 54 -19.86 3.06 3.47
N ALA A 55 -19.12 2.43 2.53
CA ALA A 55 -19.72 1.64 1.47
C ALA A 55 -20.45 0.40 2.01
N VAL A 56 -19.90 -0.26 3.04
CA VAL A 56 -20.54 -1.37 3.74
C VAL A 56 -21.81 -0.91 4.45
N VAL A 57 -21.77 0.20 5.21
CA VAL A 57 -22.96 0.77 5.87
C VAL A 57 -24.05 1.11 4.85
N LYS A 58 -23.65 1.74 3.73
CA LYS A 58 -24.55 2.08 2.64
C LYS A 58 -25.17 0.85 1.98
N ARG A 59 -24.40 -0.21 1.78
CA ARG A 59 -24.85 -1.41 1.06
C ARG A 59 -25.69 -2.34 1.93
N ASP A 60 -25.24 -2.61 3.16
CA ASP A 60 -25.73 -3.75 3.96
C ASP A 60 -26.78 -3.33 4.99
N TYR A 61 -26.72 -2.09 5.50
CA TYR A 61 -27.57 -1.65 6.61
C TYR A 61 -28.63 -0.65 6.15
N THR A 62 -28.22 0.39 5.40
CA THR A 62 -29.17 1.40 4.91
C THR A 62 -29.77 1.06 3.56
N LEU A 63 -29.26 0.03 2.87
CA LEU A 63 -29.66 -0.35 1.51
C LEU A 63 -29.69 0.84 0.53
N ARG A 64 -28.78 1.79 0.72
CA ARG A 64 -28.68 3.07 -0.02
C ARG A 64 -29.92 3.95 0.06
N ARG A 65 -30.71 3.80 1.13
CA ARG A 65 -31.92 4.60 1.41
C ARG A 65 -31.68 5.55 2.57
N ARG A 66 -32.42 6.66 2.57
CA ARG A 66 -32.45 7.59 3.69
C ARG A 66 -33.40 7.06 4.77
N LEU A 67 -32.89 6.86 5.98
CA LEU A 67 -33.66 6.37 7.12
C LEU A 67 -34.03 7.53 8.06
N LYS A 68 -35.12 7.37 8.82
CA LYS A 68 -35.43 8.25 9.96
C LYS A 68 -34.45 7.96 11.11
N MET A 69 -34.23 8.95 11.98
CA MET A 69 -33.21 8.86 13.04
C MET A 69 -33.29 7.60 13.90
N GLY A 70 -34.49 7.19 14.36
CA GLY A 70 -34.64 5.98 15.18
C GLY A 70 -34.20 4.70 14.43
N ALA A 71 -34.62 4.55 13.17
CA ALA A 71 -34.22 3.42 12.34
C ALA A 71 -32.72 3.45 12.03
N LEU A 72 -32.15 4.63 11.77
CA LEU A 72 -30.71 4.79 11.53
C LEU A 72 -29.88 4.36 12.75
N LEU A 73 -30.27 4.79 13.95
CA LEU A 73 -29.56 4.41 15.18
C LEU A 73 -29.63 2.89 15.43
N GLN A 74 -30.77 2.27 15.14
CA GLN A 74 -30.92 0.82 15.23
C GLN A 74 -29.99 0.09 14.24
N GLU A 75 -29.93 0.53 12.99
CA GLU A 75 -29.05 -0.05 11.97
C GLU A 75 -27.56 0.12 12.33
N LEU A 76 -27.17 1.28 12.85
CA LEU A 76 -25.80 1.51 13.33
C LEU A 76 -25.48 0.61 14.54
N SER A 77 -26.43 0.42 15.46
CA SER A 77 -26.26 -0.51 16.58
C SER A 77 -26.11 -1.96 16.11
N ASN A 78 -26.90 -2.39 15.12
CA ASN A 78 -26.78 -3.72 14.52
C ASN A 78 -25.40 -3.87 13.85
N CYS A 79 -24.96 -2.86 13.11
CA CYS A 79 -23.63 -2.83 12.50
C CYS A 79 -22.52 -3.01 13.54
N CYS A 80 -22.56 -2.26 14.65
CA CYS A 80 -21.59 -2.40 15.73
C CYS A 80 -21.58 -3.83 16.30
N ARG A 81 -22.76 -4.42 16.54
CA ARG A 81 -22.89 -5.79 17.04
C ARG A 81 -22.26 -6.81 16.09
N ASP A 82 -22.61 -6.76 14.81
CA ASP A 82 -22.08 -7.67 13.79
C ASP A 82 -20.56 -7.55 13.66
N LYS A 83 -20.04 -6.32 13.66
CA LYS A 83 -18.59 -6.08 13.57
C LYS A 83 -17.86 -6.51 14.84
N SER A 84 -18.46 -6.36 16.02
CA SER A 84 -17.88 -6.84 17.28
C SER A 84 -17.86 -8.36 17.41
N ALA A 85 -18.83 -9.06 16.80
CA ALA A 85 -18.88 -10.52 16.79
C ALA A 85 -17.93 -11.15 15.74
N SER A 86 -17.47 -10.36 14.77
CA SER A 86 -16.51 -10.81 13.77
C SER A 86 -15.09 -10.75 14.34
N GLU A 87 -14.51 -11.90 14.68
CA GLU A 87 -13.07 -12.00 14.93
C GLU A 87 -12.32 -11.73 13.62
N ARG A 88 -11.76 -10.53 13.47
CA ARG A 88 -10.85 -10.21 12.38
C ARG A 88 -9.47 -10.01 12.96
N VAL A 89 -8.55 -10.88 12.56
CA VAL A 89 -7.13 -10.70 12.89
C VAL A 89 -6.64 -9.44 12.17
N PHE A 90 -6.09 -8.51 12.95
CA PHE A 90 -5.39 -7.36 12.38
C PHE A 90 -4.10 -7.86 11.72
N ASN A 91 -4.01 -7.73 10.41
CA ASN A 91 -2.78 -8.08 9.70
C ASN A 91 -1.77 -6.94 9.87
N LEU A 92 -0.67 -7.24 10.55
CA LEU A 92 0.45 -6.32 10.76
C LEU A 92 1.49 -6.43 9.63
N GLY A 93 1.39 -7.48 8.80
CA GLY A 93 2.26 -7.69 7.66
C GLY A 93 1.75 -7.00 6.40
N ILE A 94 2.68 -6.49 5.59
CA ILE A 94 2.37 -5.99 4.25
C ILE A 94 2.09 -7.19 3.34
N VAL A 95 0.90 -7.22 2.75
CA VAL A 95 0.53 -8.24 1.76
C VAL A 95 0.44 -7.60 0.39
N ALA A 96 1.27 -8.05 -0.55
CA ALA A 96 1.22 -7.57 -1.91
C ALA A 96 -0.14 -7.88 -2.55
N ALA A 97 -0.77 -6.87 -3.15
CA ALA A 97 -2.03 -7.04 -3.86
C ALA A 97 -1.90 -8.05 -5.01
N GLN A 98 -2.90 -8.91 -5.20
CA GLN A 98 -2.90 -9.90 -6.29
C GLN A 98 -2.68 -9.28 -7.68
N THR A 99 -3.16 -8.04 -7.89
CA THR A 99 -2.94 -7.28 -9.12
C THR A 99 -1.47 -6.92 -9.34
N LEU A 100 -0.72 -6.64 -8.26
CA LEU A 100 0.71 -6.39 -8.32
C LEU A 100 1.48 -7.68 -8.63
N VAL A 101 1.10 -8.80 -7.98
CA VAL A 101 1.68 -10.13 -8.23
C VAL A 101 1.48 -10.57 -9.69
N ARG A 102 0.26 -10.38 -10.23
CA ARG A 102 -0.04 -10.64 -11.66
C ARG A 102 0.82 -9.78 -12.59
N ARG A 103 0.93 -8.50 -12.28
CA ARG A 103 1.75 -7.57 -13.07
C ARG A 103 3.22 -7.98 -13.12
N VAL A 104 3.79 -8.48 -12.02
CA VAL A 104 5.18 -8.99 -12.02
C VAL A 104 5.31 -10.17 -12.98
N SER A 105 4.36 -11.11 -12.96
CA SER A 105 4.36 -12.25 -13.90
C SER A 105 4.29 -11.80 -15.36
N GLU A 106 3.46 -10.79 -15.67
CA GLU A 106 3.36 -10.22 -17.01
C GLU A 106 4.66 -9.51 -17.44
N MET A 107 5.27 -8.74 -16.53
CA MET A 107 6.54 -8.06 -16.80
C MET A 107 7.67 -9.05 -17.03
N ILE A 108 7.73 -10.16 -16.27
CA ILE A 108 8.70 -11.24 -16.50
C ILE A 108 8.48 -11.86 -17.89
N ARG A 109 7.24 -12.22 -18.23
CA ARG A 109 6.91 -12.83 -19.54
C ARG A 109 7.28 -11.90 -20.70
N ALA A 110 7.10 -10.60 -20.53
CA ALA A 110 7.42 -9.59 -21.54
C ALA A 110 8.89 -9.14 -21.52
N LYS A 111 9.73 -9.70 -20.65
CA LYS A 111 11.13 -9.27 -20.43
C LYS A 111 11.26 -7.76 -20.12
N LEU A 112 10.26 -7.21 -19.43
CA LEU A 112 10.20 -5.81 -18.96
C LEU A 112 10.64 -5.66 -17.50
N ILE A 113 11.22 -6.72 -16.94
CA ILE A 113 11.91 -6.72 -15.66
C ILE A 113 12.96 -7.83 -15.71
N TYR A 114 14.17 -7.51 -15.31
CA TYR A 114 15.31 -8.45 -15.34
C TYR A 114 16.38 -8.02 -14.35
N GLU A 115 17.28 -8.94 -14.03
CA GLU A 115 18.44 -8.67 -13.19
C GLU A 115 19.46 -7.82 -13.97
N GLY A 116 19.95 -6.75 -13.35
CA GLY A 116 20.99 -5.90 -13.94
C GLY A 116 22.35 -6.57 -13.86
N GLU A 117 23.22 -6.30 -14.84
CA GLU A 117 24.60 -6.78 -14.81
C GLU A 117 25.36 -6.20 -13.60
N ARG A 118 26.27 -7.01 -13.06
CA ARG A 118 27.22 -6.56 -12.03
C ARG A 118 28.32 -5.78 -12.73
N ASP A 119 28.53 -4.52 -12.35
CA ASP A 119 29.68 -3.76 -12.85
C ASP A 119 30.98 -4.47 -12.44
N LEU A 120 32.03 -4.39 -13.27
CA LEU A 120 33.34 -5.01 -12.99
C LEU A 120 34.03 -4.53 -11.69
N GLY A 121 33.49 -3.50 -11.03
CA GLY A 121 33.93 -2.97 -9.73
C GLY A 121 32.98 -3.20 -8.56
N ASP A 122 31.84 -3.88 -8.76
CA ASP A 122 30.89 -4.16 -7.67
C ASP A 122 31.45 -5.27 -6.76
N ILE A 123 31.79 -4.92 -5.51
CA ILE A 123 32.11 -5.91 -4.47
C ILE A 123 30.84 -6.76 -4.24
N PRO A 124 30.91 -8.10 -4.34
CA PRO A 124 29.76 -8.97 -4.07
C PRO A 124 29.28 -8.74 -2.64
N THR A 125 28.24 -7.93 -2.49
CA THR A 125 27.61 -7.70 -1.20
C THR A 125 26.51 -8.74 -1.08
N ALA A 126 26.73 -9.73 -0.22
CA ALA A 126 25.74 -10.75 0.05
C ALA A 126 24.39 -10.10 0.41
N GLY A 127 23.31 -10.51 -0.27
CA GLY A 127 21.97 -10.02 0.00
C GLY A 127 21.55 -8.77 -0.79
N LEU A 128 22.31 -8.32 -1.78
CA LEU A 128 21.90 -7.24 -2.70
C LEU A 128 21.76 -7.75 -4.13
N ILE A 129 20.64 -7.44 -4.78
CA ILE A 129 20.45 -7.67 -6.22
C ILE A 129 20.08 -6.38 -6.95
N ARG A 130 20.49 -6.26 -8.21
CA ARG A 130 20.10 -5.14 -9.08
C ARG A 130 18.96 -5.57 -9.98
N VAL A 131 17.87 -4.79 -10.00
CA VAL A 131 16.69 -5.07 -10.83
C VAL A 131 16.42 -3.88 -11.73
N ILE A 132 16.48 -4.12 -13.04
CA ILE A 132 16.15 -3.12 -14.06
C ILE A 132 14.69 -3.33 -14.47
N SER A 133 13.96 -2.22 -14.63
CA SER A 133 12.55 -2.24 -15.01
C SER A 133 12.22 -1.03 -15.90
N PRO A 134 12.27 -1.19 -17.23
CA PRO A 134 11.86 -0.11 -18.12
C PRO A 134 10.38 0.25 -17.94
N PRO A 135 9.95 1.44 -18.41
CA PRO A 135 8.54 1.82 -18.44
C PRO A 135 7.69 0.76 -19.17
N ALA A 136 6.89 0.02 -18.41
CA ALA A 136 6.02 -1.01 -18.95
C ALA A 136 4.60 -0.46 -19.20
N LYS A 137 4.06 -0.69 -20.41
CA LYS A 137 2.67 -0.36 -20.75
C LYS A 137 1.73 -1.04 -19.75
N ARG A 138 0.75 -0.29 -19.22
CA ARG A 138 -0.34 -0.90 -18.44
C ARG A 138 -1.31 -1.60 -19.40
N ILE A 139 -1.68 -2.83 -19.05
CA ILE A 139 -2.86 -3.48 -19.62
C ILE A 139 -4.09 -2.92 -18.89
N GLN A 140 -5.08 -2.46 -19.66
CA GLN A 140 -6.35 -1.95 -19.14
C GLN A 140 -7.07 -3.07 -18.36
N VAL A 141 -7.38 -2.82 -17.09
CA VAL A 141 -8.25 -3.71 -16.32
C VAL A 141 -9.68 -3.41 -16.75
N SER A 142 -10.41 -4.43 -17.21
CA SER A 142 -11.79 -4.26 -17.70
C SER A 142 -12.67 -3.55 -16.67
N THR A 143 -13.50 -2.64 -17.17
CA THR A 143 -14.31 -1.71 -16.40
C THR A 143 -15.39 -2.45 -15.62
N ASN A 144 -15.15 -2.67 -14.33
CA ASN A 144 -16.15 -3.27 -13.47
C ASN A 144 -17.15 -2.21 -13.00
N LYS A 145 -18.17 -1.92 -13.83
CA LYS A 145 -19.34 -1.06 -13.51
C LYS A 145 -19.00 0.32 -12.92
N ARG A 146 -17.95 0.99 -13.40
CA ARG A 146 -17.57 2.35 -12.95
C ARG A 146 -18.14 3.41 -13.89
N SER A 147 -18.47 4.59 -13.36
CA SER A 147 -18.81 5.77 -14.18
C SER A 147 -17.58 6.23 -14.97
N GLU A 148 -17.79 7.01 -16.03
CA GLU A 148 -16.74 7.50 -16.91
C GLU A 148 -15.68 8.32 -16.15
N GLU A 149 -16.12 9.17 -15.21
CA GLU A 149 -15.22 9.94 -14.34
C GLU A 149 -14.43 9.02 -13.40
N GLY A 150 -15.09 7.99 -12.85
CA GLY A 150 -14.44 6.98 -12.04
C GLY A 150 -13.39 6.17 -12.81
N ILE A 151 -13.59 5.99 -14.11
CA ILE A 151 -12.63 5.35 -15.03
C ILE A 151 -11.44 6.29 -15.28
N ALA A 152 -11.70 7.56 -15.60
CA ALA A 152 -10.65 8.56 -15.84
C ALA A 152 -9.73 8.75 -14.62
N VAL A 153 -10.30 8.89 -13.42
CA VAL A 153 -9.52 9.01 -12.17
C VAL A 153 -8.71 7.74 -11.91
N SER A 154 -9.31 6.56 -12.10
CA SER A 154 -8.62 5.28 -11.93
C SER A 154 -7.47 5.10 -12.93
N ALA A 155 -7.65 5.56 -14.16
CA ALA A 155 -6.62 5.55 -15.20
C ALA A 155 -5.47 6.49 -14.83
N GLN A 156 -5.77 7.71 -14.39
CA GLN A 156 -4.77 8.70 -13.97
C GLN A 156 -3.96 8.24 -12.74
N MET A 157 -4.64 7.75 -11.70
CA MET A 157 -3.98 7.10 -10.56
C MET A 157 -3.15 5.90 -11.02
N GLY A 158 -3.63 5.20 -12.04
CA GLY A 158 -2.94 4.09 -12.65
C GLY A 158 -1.60 4.49 -13.29
N VAL A 159 -1.56 5.63 -13.98
CA VAL A 159 -0.36 6.22 -14.59
C VAL A 159 0.61 6.67 -13.51
N ASN A 160 0.13 7.39 -12.49
CA ASN A 160 0.97 7.82 -11.35
C ASN A 160 1.64 6.63 -10.66
N TYR A 161 0.90 5.56 -10.38
CA TYR A 161 1.45 4.34 -9.78
C TYR A 161 2.40 3.58 -10.70
N ALA A 162 2.25 3.69 -12.02
CA ALA A 162 3.23 3.13 -12.95
C ALA A 162 4.53 3.95 -12.90
N ARG A 163 4.41 5.29 -12.89
CA ARG A 163 5.53 6.23 -12.78
C ARG A 163 6.39 5.99 -11.54
N MET A 164 5.76 5.82 -10.38
CA MET A 164 6.44 5.52 -9.11
C MET A 164 7.34 4.26 -9.12
N LYS A 165 7.22 3.38 -10.13
CA LYS A 165 8.04 2.17 -10.26
C LYS A 165 9.32 2.37 -11.06
N PHE A 166 9.41 3.41 -11.89
CA PHE A 166 10.55 3.62 -12.79
C PHE A 166 11.16 5.02 -12.71
N GLU A 167 10.40 6.03 -12.29
CA GLU A 167 10.90 7.39 -12.14
C GLU A 167 12.02 7.43 -11.09
N GLY A 168 13.15 8.04 -11.44
CA GLY A 168 14.34 8.07 -10.58
C GLY A 168 15.12 6.76 -10.51
N GLN A 169 14.88 5.79 -11.42
CA GLN A 169 15.68 4.57 -11.49
C GLN A 169 17.16 4.91 -11.73
N PRO A 170 18.09 4.45 -10.86
CA PRO A 170 19.52 4.64 -11.06
C PRO A 170 20.07 3.92 -12.29
N TYR A 171 21.25 4.35 -12.75
CA TYR A 171 22.03 3.59 -13.74
C TYR A 171 22.34 2.19 -13.18
N GLY A 172 22.08 1.14 -13.96
CA GLY A 172 22.17 -0.25 -13.51
C GLY A 172 20.94 -0.79 -12.74
N GLY A 173 19.88 0.01 -12.57
CA GLY A 173 18.61 -0.43 -11.98
C GLY A 173 18.46 -0.16 -10.48
N TRP A 174 17.37 -0.68 -9.91
CA TRP A 174 17.10 -0.58 -8.47
C TRP A 174 17.91 -1.61 -7.70
N VAL A 175 18.66 -1.16 -6.70
CA VAL A 175 19.28 -2.05 -5.72
C VAL A 175 18.23 -2.51 -4.74
N ILE A 176 18.07 -3.83 -4.62
CA ILE A 176 17.11 -4.50 -3.74
C ILE A 176 17.90 -5.19 -2.64
N ASP A 177 17.54 -4.88 -1.40
CA ASP A 177 17.98 -5.63 -0.24
C ASP A 177 17.08 -6.85 -0.07
N THR A 178 17.67 -8.03 -0.24
CA THR A 178 16.95 -9.30 -0.21
C THR A 178 16.74 -9.85 1.19
N ALA A 179 17.48 -9.36 2.19
CA ALA A 179 17.26 -9.71 3.59
C ALA A 179 16.05 -8.96 4.15
N HIS A 180 15.89 -7.69 3.79
CA HIS A 180 14.82 -6.83 4.29
C HIS A 180 13.68 -6.63 3.29
N MET A 181 13.78 -7.20 2.09
CA MET A 181 12.79 -7.06 1.02
C MET A 181 12.47 -5.60 0.70
N TRP A 182 13.54 -4.81 0.56
CA TRP A 182 13.49 -3.35 0.51
C TRP A 182 13.94 -2.81 -0.85
N CYS A 183 13.29 -1.75 -1.32
CA CYS A 183 13.59 -1.10 -2.59
C CYS A 183 13.45 0.43 -2.49
N ARG A 184 14.33 1.14 -3.21
CA ARG A 184 14.35 2.62 -3.27
C ARG A 184 13.28 3.24 -4.17
N CYS A 185 12.51 2.45 -4.91
CA CYS A 185 11.48 3.02 -5.78
C CYS A 185 10.35 3.67 -4.94
N SER A 186 9.80 4.79 -5.43
CA SER A 186 8.71 5.50 -4.72
C SER A 186 7.49 4.61 -4.49
N TYR A 187 7.25 3.63 -5.35
CA TYR A 187 6.17 2.67 -5.19
C TYR A 187 6.32 1.84 -3.91
N TRP A 188 7.55 1.39 -3.59
CA TRP A 188 7.80 0.64 -2.36
C TRP A 188 7.56 1.53 -1.13
N PHE A 189 8.02 2.78 -1.13
CA PHE A 189 7.74 3.71 -0.01
C PHE A 189 6.25 4.01 0.19
N GLY A 190 5.44 4.00 -0.88
CA GLY A 190 4.00 4.18 -0.77
C GLY A 190 3.26 2.93 -0.30
N PHE A 191 3.68 1.75 -0.76
CA PHE A 191 2.86 0.52 -0.68
C PHE A 191 3.52 -0.65 0.04
N GLY A 192 4.77 -0.53 0.47
CA GLY A 192 5.53 -1.58 1.17
C GLY A 192 5.83 -2.84 0.36
N ALA A 193 5.38 -2.88 -0.90
CA ALA A 193 5.70 -3.90 -1.86
C ALA A 193 5.82 -3.24 -3.24
N CYS A 194 6.73 -3.73 -4.08
CA CYS A 194 6.88 -3.24 -5.44
C CYS A 194 7.18 -4.39 -6.41
N VAL A 195 7.18 -4.09 -7.71
CA VAL A 195 7.46 -5.10 -8.72
C VAL A 195 8.90 -5.65 -8.63
N HIS A 196 9.85 -4.85 -8.15
CA HIS A 196 11.26 -5.24 -8.03
C HIS A 196 11.50 -6.19 -6.86
N VAL A 197 10.94 -5.89 -5.69
CA VAL A 197 11.03 -6.77 -4.51
C VAL A 197 10.35 -8.10 -4.79
N LEU A 198 9.18 -8.10 -5.44
CA LEU A 198 8.50 -9.34 -5.81
C LEU A 198 9.22 -10.11 -6.91
N PHE A 199 9.93 -9.43 -7.82
CA PHE A 199 10.79 -10.09 -8.79
C PHE A 199 12.00 -10.72 -8.09
N ALA A 200 12.68 -9.96 -7.22
CA ALA A 200 13.78 -10.42 -6.40
C ALA A 200 13.40 -11.68 -5.60
N GLN A 201 12.23 -11.63 -4.94
CA GLN A 201 11.68 -12.76 -4.20
C GLN A 201 11.59 -14.01 -5.06
N ARG A 202 11.05 -13.89 -6.29
CA ARG A 202 10.91 -15.03 -7.20
C ARG A 202 12.24 -15.55 -7.72
N THR A 203 13.23 -14.68 -7.91
CA THR A 203 14.57 -15.11 -8.31
C THR A 203 15.29 -15.84 -7.18
N LEU A 204 15.06 -15.45 -5.93
CA LEU A 204 15.66 -16.06 -4.74
C LEU A 204 14.96 -17.35 -4.31
N GLU A 205 13.63 -17.40 -4.43
CA GLU A 205 12.82 -18.63 -4.24
C GLU A 205 13.04 -19.64 -5.37
N TYR A 206 13.86 -19.31 -6.38
CA TYR A 206 14.16 -20.16 -7.54
C TYR A 206 15.68 -20.35 -7.72
N PRO A 207 16.37 -21.18 -6.92
CA PRO A 207 17.50 -21.93 -7.45
C PRO A 207 16.94 -23.12 -8.25
N ASP A 208 17.38 -23.38 -9.47
CA ASP A 208 18.73 -23.87 -9.68
C ASP A 208 19.30 -23.71 -11.12
N SER A 209 20.62 -23.82 -11.22
CA SER A 209 21.36 -24.30 -12.40
C SER A 209 22.15 -25.58 -12.08
N ALA A 210 21.90 -26.18 -10.90
CA ALA A 210 22.39 -27.48 -10.43
C ALA A 210 21.24 -28.45 -10.05
N GLY A 211 20.00 -28.17 -10.48
CA GLY A 211 18.89 -29.13 -10.58
C GLY A 211 18.04 -29.45 -9.35
N ARG A 212 18.18 -28.79 -8.18
CA ARG A 212 17.21 -28.94 -7.08
C ARG A 212 16.99 -27.65 -6.26
N GLU A 213 15.76 -27.16 -6.18
CA GLU A 213 14.84 -27.43 -5.05
C GLU A 213 13.36 -27.24 -5.47
N ILE A 214 12.64 -28.36 -5.66
CA ILE A 214 11.18 -28.38 -5.87
C ILE A 214 10.55 -29.13 -4.70
N LEU A 215 9.80 -28.43 -3.86
CA LEU A 215 8.63 -29.01 -3.21
C LEU A 215 7.47 -28.01 -3.27
N VAL A 216 6.87 -27.91 -4.46
CA VAL A 216 5.49 -27.45 -4.59
C VAL A 216 4.61 -28.52 -3.95
N THR A 217 4.23 -28.35 -2.68
CA THR A 217 3.16 -29.17 -2.12
C THR A 217 1.83 -28.70 -2.72
N ARG A 218 1.45 -29.27 -3.87
CA ARG A 218 0.05 -29.30 -4.35
C ARG A 218 -0.74 -30.26 -3.46
N GLY A 219 -0.98 -29.87 -2.21
CA GLY A 219 -1.88 -30.54 -1.29
C GLY A 219 -3.16 -29.71 -1.14
N LYS A 220 -4.32 -30.28 -1.49
CA LYS A 220 -5.63 -29.68 -1.22
C LYS A 220 -5.73 -29.31 0.26
N HIS A 221 -5.97 -28.04 0.57
CA HIS A 221 -6.31 -27.62 1.93
C HIS A 221 -7.67 -28.24 2.29
N ARG A 222 -7.64 -29.30 3.11
CA ARG A 222 -8.81 -29.75 3.87
C ARG A 222 -8.94 -28.82 5.08
N SER A 223 -10.18 -28.39 5.36
CA SER A 223 -10.53 -27.77 6.63
C SER A 223 -10.27 -28.74 7.78
N GLY A 224 -9.68 -28.26 8.87
CA GLY A 224 -9.51 -29.08 10.07
C GLY A 224 -8.72 -28.37 11.16
N THR A 225 -9.45 -27.71 12.06
CA THR A 225 -9.24 -27.53 13.50
C THR A 225 -7.87 -27.92 14.07
N VAL A 226 -7.14 -26.95 14.63
CA VAL A 226 -6.19 -27.18 15.72
C VAL A 226 -6.41 -26.12 16.80
N GLY A 227 -6.60 -26.61 18.03
CA GLY A 227 -6.93 -25.83 19.24
C GLY A 227 -5.74 -25.11 19.89
N PRO A 228 -5.97 -24.49 21.06
CA PRO A 228 -5.25 -23.31 21.51
C PRO A 228 -4.10 -23.63 22.47
N SER A 229 -2.92 -23.05 22.24
CA SER A 229 -1.97 -22.77 23.31
C SER A 229 -0.97 -21.69 22.90
N TYR A 230 -0.47 -20.98 23.91
CA TYR A 230 0.40 -19.79 23.89
C TYR A 230 -0.29 -18.42 23.74
N ARG A 231 -0.89 -18.02 24.87
CA ARG A 231 -0.93 -16.63 25.31
C ARG A 231 0.48 -16.23 25.76
N ASP A 232 1.07 -15.24 25.12
CA ASP A 232 1.81 -14.18 25.83
C ASP A 232 1.89 -12.89 25.00
N ASP A 233 1.55 -11.78 25.65
CA ASP A 233 1.93 -10.39 25.34
C ASP A 233 1.67 -9.75 23.96
N GLN A 234 0.43 -9.78 23.48
CA GLN A 234 -0.04 -8.72 22.56
C GLN A 234 -1.13 -7.89 23.22
N ARG A 235 -0.68 -6.87 23.96
CA ARG A 235 -1.50 -5.75 24.42
C ARG A 235 -2.02 -5.02 23.17
N GLY A 236 -3.19 -5.42 22.69
CA GLY A 236 -3.91 -4.71 21.64
C GLY A 236 -4.16 -3.27 22.09
N GLY A 237 -3.60 -2.31 21.37
CA GLY A 237 -3.68 -0.90 21.69
C GLY A 237 -2.95 -0.04 20.67
N ARG A 238 -3.34 1.23 20.56
CA ARG A 238 -2.67 2.23 19.74
C ARG A 238 -1.20 2.36 20.22
N PRO A 239 -0.20 2.35 19.33
CA PRO A 239 1.20 2.57 19.72
C PRO A 239 1.35 3.89 20.48
N LEU A 240 2.19 3.89 21.52
CA LEU A 240 2.38 5.03 22.43
C LEU A 240 3.13 6.22 21.79
N GLY A 241 3.75 6.02 20.63
CA GLY A 241 4.49 7.06 19.91
C GLY A 241 3.58 7.81 18.93
N VAL A 242 3.04 8.95 19.35
CA VAL A 242 2.31 9.85 18.46
C VAL A 242 3.01 11.21 18.47
N GLY A 243 3.53 11.62 17.31
CA GLY A 243 4.10 12.95 17.12
C GLY A 243 3.00 13.99 16.84
N PRO A 244 3.21 15.27 17.21
CA PRO A 244 2.38 16.38 16.74
C PRO A 244 2.15 16.33 15.24
N ALA A 245 0.98 16.78 14.75
CA ALA A 245 0.66 16.71 13.32
C ALA A 245 1.71 17.38 12.44
N LEU A 246 2.48 18.32 13.01
CA LEU A 246 3.54 19.05 12.34
C LEU A 246 4.72 19.34 13.28
N THR A 247 5.27 18.33 13.94
CA THR A 247 6.65 18.43 14.45
C THR A 247 7.60 17.89 13.42
N TYR A 248 8.11 18.79 12.58
CA TYR A 248 9.46 18.81 12.04
C TYR A 248 9.86 20.28 11.82
#